data_AF-A0A0A9WQK1-F1
#
_entry.id   AF-A0A0A9WQK1-F1
#
_cell.length_a   1.000
_cell.length_b   1.000
_cell.length_c   1.000
_cell.angle_alpha   90.00
_cell.angle_beta   90.00
_cell.angle_gamma   90.00
#
_symmetry.space_group_name_H-M   'P 1'
#
loop_
_entity.id
_entity.type
_entity.pdbx_description
1 polymer ?
#
loop_
_entity_poly.entity_id
_entity_poly.type
_entity_poly.pdbx_seq_one_letter_code
_entity_poly.pdbx_strand_id
1 'polypeptide(L)'
;MHLANVVGENVLMTIEFQQVKRYVVYFETNIYGIWSNTVKKAQAEALVEKIKKMTGSYPIVYGSEFFLNGLDSQVLAKCPLWLICWISPPELPKNWSSWLMWQYTDGDYGLHPHTVNGIGRCRRSYLNVDSL
;
A
#
# COMPACT_ATOMS: atom_id res chain seq x y z
N MET A 1 4.62 -18.76 -17.79
CA MET A 1 5.20 -20.09 -18.06
C MET A 1 5.31 -20.23 -19.58
N HIS A 2 6.51 -20.21 -20.12
CA HIS A 2 6.79 -20.54 -21.52
C HIS A 2 8.00 -21.47 -21.52
N LEU A 3 7.81 -22.67 -22.05
CA LEU A 3 8.83 -23.71 -22.15
C LEU A 3 9.75 -23.39 -23.34
N ALA A 4 11.06 -23.47 -23.12
CA ALA A 4 12.06 -23.36 -24.18
C ALA A 4 12.47 -24.77 -24.65
N ASN A 5 12.53 -24.96 -25.97
CA ASN A 5 13.18 -26.12 -26.60
C ASN A 5 14.69 -26.09 -26.30
N VAL A 6 15.24 -27.23 -25.88
CA VAL A 6 16.66 -27.41 -25.52
C VAL A 6 17.40 -28.02 -26.70
N VAL A 7 18.37 -27.29 -27.26
CA VAL A 7 19.50 -27.87 -28.01
C VAL A 7 20.74 -27.01 -27.74
N GLY A 8 21.81 -27.62 -27.24
CA GLY A 8 23.15 -27.03 -27.21
C GLY A 8 23.54 -26.37 -25.88
N GLU A 9 24.71 -26.77 -25.38
CA GLU A 9 25.30 -26.42 -24.10
C GLU A 9 25.53 -24.91 -23.92
N ASN A 10 25.37 -24.45 -22.67
CA ASN A 10 25.58 -23.08 -22.15
C ASN A 10 24.51 -22.03 -22.48
N VAL A 11 23.32 -22.17 -21.90
CA VAL A 11 22.35 -21.06 -21.79
C VAL A 11 22.71 -20.21 -20.57
N LEU A 12 23.47 -19.12 -20.77
CA LEU A 12 23.46 -17.99 -19.85
C LEU A 12 22.08 -17.30 -20.00
N MET A 13 21.12 -17.72 -19.18
CA MET A 13 19.83 -17.04 -19.10
C MET A 13 20.03 -15.70 -18.38
N THR A 14 20.14 -14.61 -19.15
CA THR A 14 20.04 -13.27 -18.58
C THR A 14 18.56 -12.99 -18.34
N ILE A 15 18.12 -13.12 -17.09
CA ILE A 15 16.78 -12.68 -16.68
C ILE A 15 16.88 -11.18 -16.40
N GLU A 16 16.43 -10.36 -17.34
CA GLU A 16 16.24 -8.93 -17.09
C GLU A 16 15.01 -8.74 -16.20
N PHE A 17 15.22 -8.39 -14.94
CA PHE A 17 14.13 -7.96 -14.07
C PHE A 17 13.69 -6.55 -14.49
N GLN A 18 12.51 -6.46 -15.10
CA GLN A 18 11.91 -5.17 -15.38
C GLN A 18 11.56 -4.48 -14.05
N GLN A 19 12.13 -3.30 -13.80
CA GLN A 19 11.86 -2.55 -12.58
C GLN A 19 10.42 -2.03 -12.60
N VAL A 20 9.55 -2.61 -11.78
CA VAL A 20 8.16 -2.13 -11.64
C VAL A 20 8.16 -0.92 -10.70
N LYS A 21 7.73 0.24 -11.20
CA LYS A 21 7.49 1.43 -10.38
C LYS A 21 6.04 1.41 -9.89
N ARG A 22 5.85 1.49 -8.57
CA ARG A 22 4.53 1.71 -7.96
C ARG A 22 4.53 3.02 -7.18
N TYR A 23 3.41 3.72 -7.23
CA TYR A 23 3.20 4.98 -6.52
C TYR A 23 2.39 4.70 -5.27
N VAL A 24 2.76 5.34 -4.16
CA VAL A 24 1.98 5.31 -2.92
C VAL A 24 1.37 6.68 -2.71
N VAL A 25 0.05 6.74 -2.50
CA VAL A 25 -0.64 7.93 -2.06
C VAL A 25 -0.89 7.79 -0.57
N TYR A 26 -0.30 8.71 0.20
CA TYR A 26 -0.34 8.73 1.64
C TYR A 26 -1.46 9.67 2.11
N PHE A 27 -2.49 9.10 2.73
CA PHE A 27 -3.60 9.85 3.31
C PHE A 27 -3.58 9.74 4.82
N GLU A 28 -3.43 10.88 5.49
CA GLU A 28 -3.45 10.97 6.95
C GLU A 28 -4.37 12.09 7.44
N THR A 29 -4.80 11.96 8.70
CA THR A 29 -5.54 13.01 9.40
C THR A 29 -4.67 14.24 9.54
N ASN A 30 -5.24 15.41 9.26
CA ASN A 30 -4.55 16.65 9.54
C ASN A 30 -4.51 16.91 11.06
N ILE A 31 -3.30 16.91 11.63
CA ILE A 31 -3.07 17.06 13.07
C ILE A 31 -3.40 18.45 13.62
N TYR A 32 -3.70 19.43 12.75
CA TYR A 32 -4.03 20.81 13.16
C TYR A 32 -5.53 21.06 13.40
N GLY A 33 -6.38 20.02 13.41
CA GLY A 33 -7.77 20.10 13.90
C GLY A 33 -8.77 20.79 12.96
N ILE A 34 -9.99 21.07 13.46
CA ILE A 34 -11.22 21.47 12.70
C ILE A 34 -11.04 22.67 11.75
N TRP A 35 -10.00 23.50 11.93
CA TRP A 35 -9.67 24.65 11.04
C TRP A 35 -8.82 24.27 9.83
N SER A 36 -8.47 22.98 9.69
CA SER A 36 -7.50 22.52 8.72
C SER A 36 -8.16 21.95 7.45
N ASN A 37 -7.55 22.24 6.31
CA ASN A 37 -7.95 21.67 5.02
C ASN A 37 -7.57 20.20 4.94
N THR A 38 -8.46 19.32 5.41
CA THR A 38 -8.38 17.88 5.18
C THR A 38 -8.79 17.56 3.73
N VAL A 39 -8.05 16.66 3.08
CA VAL A 39 -8.39 16.20 1.73
C VAL A 39 -9.81 15.61 1.73
N LYS A 40 -10.64 16.07 0.79
CA LYS A 40 -12.01 15.59 0.63
C LYS A 40 -12.05 14.42 -0.34
N LYS A 41 -13.13 13.61 -0.26
CA LYS A 41 -13.39 12.46 -1.14
C LYS A 41 -13.05 12.74 -2.61
N ALA A 42 -13.67 13.76 -3.21
CA ALA A 42 -13.47 14.08 -4.62
C ALA A 42 -12.02 14.42 -4.98
N GLN A 43 -11.26 15.05 -4.07
CA GLN A 43 -9.85 15.37 -4.30
C GLN A 43 -8.97 14.12 -4.25
N ALA A 44 -9.26 13.22 -3.31
CA ALA A 44 -8.57 11.94 -3.20
C ALA A 44 -8.84 11.05 -4.42
N GLU A 45 -10.09 10.97 -4.87
CA GLU A 45 -10.51 10.22 -6.07
C GLU A 45 -9.83 10.76 -7.32
N ALA A 46 -9.86 12.09 -7.53
CA ALA A 46 -9.22 12.73 -8.67
C ALA A 46 -7.70 12.46 -8.71
N LEU A 47 -7.04 12.42 -7.55
CA LEU A 47 -5.61 12.13 -7.47
C LEU A 47 -5.29 10.70 -7.93
N VAL A 48 -5.99 9.69 -7.40
CA VAL A 48 -5.70 8.28 -7.76
C VAL A 48 -6.02 8.00 -9.23
N GLU A 49 -7.08 8.60 -9.77
CA GLU A 49 -7.42 8.48 -11.18
C GLU A 49 -6.39 9.18 -12.08
N LYS A 50 -5.89 10.35 -11.67
CA LYS A 50 -4.81 11.03 -12.39
C LYS A 50 -3.54 10.20 -12.43
N ILE A 51 -3.14 9.60 -11.30
CA ILE A 51 -1.97 8.71 -11.24
C ILE A 51 -2.20 7.49 -12.15
N LYS A 52 -3.37 6.85 -12.09
CA LYS A 52 -3.70 5.75 -13.00
C LYS A 52 -3.61 6.14 -14.46
N LYS A 53 -4.14 7.32 -14.83
CA LYS A 53 -4.05 7.83 -16.20
C LYS A 53 -2.61 8.04 -16.66
N MET A 54 -1.73 8.53 -15.78
CA MET A 54 -0.34 8.83 -16.11
C MET A 54 0.57 7.59 -16.12
N THR A 55 0.24 6.57 -15.35
CA THR A 55 1.15 5.44 -15.06
C THR A 55 0.62 4.10 -15.55
N GLY A 56 -0.66 4.03 -15.96
CA GLY A 56 -1.34 2.81 -16.39
C GLY A 56 -1.85 1.93 -15.25
N SER A 57 -1.59 2.25 -13.98
CA SER A 57 -2.00 1.44 -12.83
C SER A 57 -2.49 2.29 -11.66
N TYR A 58 -3.44 1.77 -10.88
CA TYR A 58 -3.83 2.44 -9.64
C TYR A 58 -2.62 2.52 -8.67
N PRO A 59 -2.44 3.64 -7.95
CA PRO A 59 -1.47 3.70 -6.88
C PRO A 59 -1.86 2.79 -5.71
N ILE A 60 -0.92 2.54 -4.82
CA ILE A 60 -1.21 1.98 -3.48
C ILE A 60 -1.74 3.12 -2.61
N VAL A 61 -2.87 2.92 -1.95
CA VAL A 61 -3.40 3.87 -0.96
C VAL A 61 -2.89 3.46 0.42
N TYR A 62 -2.25 4.39 1.12
CA TYR A 62 -1.84 4.24 2.52
C TYR A 62 -2.74 5.08 3.42
N GLY A 63 -3.22 4.50 4.52
CA GLY A 63 -4.03 5.21 5.51
C GLY A 63 -4.61 4.31 6.60
N SER A 64 -5.23 4.92 7.60
CA SER A 64 -5.98 4.21 8.65
C SER A 64 -7.41 3.91 8.24
N GLU A 65 -8.03 2.92 8.88
CA GLU A 65 -9.46 2.59 8.73
C GLU A 65 -10.33 3.84 8.94
N PHE A 66 -10.14 4.55 10.05
CA PHE A 66 -10.92 5.73 10.41
C PHE A 66 -10.90 6.80 9.31
N PHE A 67 -9.72 7.15 8.82
CA PHE A 67 -9.59 8.20 7.81
C PHE A 67 -10.24 7.79 6.49
N LEU A 68 -9.97 6.56 6.03
CA LEU A 68 -10.50 6.06 4.76
C LEU A 68 -12.03 5.85 4.81
N ASN A 69 -12.57 5.45 5.96
CA ASN A 69 -14.01 5.36 6.16
C ASN A 69 -14.70 6.72 6.14
N GLY A 70 -14.03 7.76 6.64
CA GLY A 70 -14.51 9.15 6.54
C GLY A 70 -14.57 9.67 5.10
N LEU A 71 -13.74 9.16 4.18
CA LEU A 71 -13.82 9.50 2.76
C LEU A 71 -14.94 8.76 2.03
N ASP A 72 -15.31 7.56 2.48
CA ASP A 72 -16.35 6.72 1.87
C ASP A 72 -16.27 6.61 0.33
N SER A 73 -15.12 6.18 -0.18
CA SER A 73 -14.89 6.10 -1.62
C SER A 73 -14.75 4.67 -2.13
N GLN A 74 -15.62 4.30 -3.08
CA GLN A 74 -15.50 3.09 -3.90
C GLN A 74 -14.42 3.23 -4.99
N VAL A 75 -14.08 4.46 -5.38
CA VAL A 75 -13.00 4.70 -6.35
C VAL A 75 -11.64 4.44 -5.71
N LEU A 76 -11.43 4.90 -4.48
CA LEU A 76 -10.21 4.59 -3.72
C LEU A 76 -10.09 3.08 -3.48
N ALA A 77 -11.20 2.38 -3.23
CA ALA A 77 -11.21 0.93 -3.03
C ALA A 77 -10.70 0.09 -4.21
N LYS A 78 -10.58 0.68 -5.41
CA LYS A 78 -9.92 0.04 -6.57
C LYS A 78 -8.39 0.01 -6.44
N CYS A 79 -7.82 0.75 -5.49
CA CYS A 79 -6.39 0.82 -5.22
C CYS A 79 -5.97 -0.27 -4.23
N PRO A 80 -4.81 -0.91 -4.40
CA PRO A 80 -4.24 -1.76 -3.35
C PRO A 80 -4.05 -0.98 -2.05
N LEU A 81 -4.36 -1.61 -0.92
CA LEU A 81 -4.33 -0.97 0.39
C LEU A 81 -3.02 -1.28 1.14
N TRP A 82 -2.34 -0.23 1.59
CA TRP A 82 -1.34 -0.29 2.65
C TRP A 82 -1.95 0.25 3.95
N LEU A 83 -2.56 -0.65 4.71
CA LEU A 83 -3.32 -0.31 5.91
C LEU A 83 -2.41 0.04 7.09
N ILE A 84 -2.74 1.09 7.82
CA ILE A 84 -2.24 1.31 9.18
C ILE A 84 -3.26 0.75 10.15
N CYS A 85 -2.87 -0.26 10.93
CA CYS A 85 -3.70 -0.81 11.99
C CYS A 85 -2.77 -1.48 13.00
N TRP A 86 -2.87 -1.19 14.28
CA TRP A 86 -1.89 -1.67 15.27
C TRP A 86 -2.42 -2.83 16.13
N ILE A 87 -3.53 -3.45 15.70
CA ILE A 87 -4.19 -4.58 16.35
C ILE A 87 -4.30 -5.79 15.41
N SER A 88 -4.50 -6.99 15.97
CA SER A 88 -4.65 -8.23 15.22
C SER A 88 -5.94 -8.97 15.61
N PRO A 89 -6.81 -9.37 14.67
CA PRO A 89 -6.70 -9.14 13.23
C PRO A 89 -6.86 -7.66 12.86
N PRO A 90 -6.30 -7.19 11.72
CA PRO A 90 -6.43 -5.81 11.31
C PRO A 90 -7.85 -5.47 10.88
N GLU A 91 -8.36 -4.33 11.32
CA GLU A 91 -9.66 -3.80 10.90
C GLU A 91 -9.53 -3.11 9.53
N LEU A 92 -10.31 -3.58 8.56
CA LEU A 92 -10.31 -3.04 7.19
C LEU A 92 -11.25 -1.83 7.08
N PRO A 93 -10.90 -0.81 6.26
CA PRO A 93 -11.86 0.20 5.84
C PRO A 93 -13.01 -0.46 5.07
N LYS A 94 -14.24 0.04 5.26
CA LYS A 94 -15.51 -0.56 4.82
C LYS A 94 -15.59 -0.95 3.34
N ASN A 95 -14.88 -0.22 2.49
CA ASN A 95 -14.92 -0.43 1.04
C ASN A 95 -13.83 -1.39 0.53
N TRP A 96 -12.89 -1.81 1.39
CA TRP A 96 -11.84 -2.77 1.04
C TRP A 96 -12.16 -4.16 1.59
N SER A 97 -11.89 -5.18 0.79
CA SER A 97 -12.03 -6.59 1.18
C SER A 97 -10.71 -7.25 1.60
N SER A 98 -9.57 -6.64 1.28
CA SER A 98 -8.22 -7.12 1.62
C SER A 98 -7.24 -5.96 1.73
N TRP A 99 -6.06 -6.23 2.30
CA TRP A 99 -4.91 -5.35 2.34
C TRP A 99 -3.75 -5.98 1.57
N LEU A 100 -3.01 -5.16 0.80
CA LEU A 100 -1.75 -5.57 0.17
C LEU A 100 -0.61 -5.49 1.18
N MET A 101 -0.55 -4.41 1.95
CA MET A 101 0.41 -4.23 3.03
C MET A 101 -0.31 -3.83 4.32
N TRP A 102 0.23 -4.24 5.46
CA TRP A 102 -0.34 -3.90 6.76
C TRP A 102 0.76 -3.43 7.71
N GLN A 103 0.78 -2.12 8.00
CA GLN A 103 1.65 -1.50 8.99
C GLN A 103 1.12 -1.78 10.40
N TYR A 104 1.74 -2.75 11.07
CA TYR A 104 1.34 -3.22 12.39
C TYR A 104 1.99 -2.45 13.55
N THR A 105 3.01 -1.64 13.27
CA THR A 105 3.74 -0.82 14.25
C THR A 105 4.42 0.36 13.57
N ASP A 106 4.56 1.47 14.30
CA ASP A 106 5.41 2.59 13.92
C ASP A 106 6.85 2.48 14.46
N GLY A 107 7.15 1.42 15.21
CA GLY A 107 8.40 1.21 15.92
C GLY A 107 8.34 1.64 17.38
N ASP A 108 7.30 2.35 17.79
CA ASP A 108 7.05 2.73 19.18
C ASP A 108 5.85 2.02 19.80
N TYR A 109 4.76 1.95 19.03
CA TYR A 109 3.46 1.42 19.40
C TYR A 109 3.01 0.33 18.43
N GLY A 110 1.98 -0.40 18.84
CA GLY A 110 1.42 -1.52 18.09
C GLY A 110 2.12 -2.84 18.35
N LEU A 111 1.93 -3.80 17.44
CA LEU A 111 2.36 -5.17 17.67
C LEU A 111 3.89 -5.30 17.59
N HIS A 112 4.45 -6.23 18.35
CA HIS A 112 5.86 -6.59 18.23
C HIS A 112 6.11 -7.39 16.94
N PRO A 113 7.34 -7.37 16.40
CA PRO A 113 8.52 -6.65 16.87
C PRO A 113 8.61 -5.19 16.39
N HIS A 114 9.23 -4.34 17.21
CA HIS A 114 9.37 -2.89 16.98
C HIS A 114 10.72 -2.48 16.38
N THR A 115 11.72 -3.35 16.43
CA THR A 115 13.09 -3.04 15.98
C THR A 115 13.51 -3.91 14.81
N VAL A 116 14.42 -3.39 13.99
CA VAL A 116 15.15 -4.14 12.95
C VAL A 116 16.65 -4.00 13.21
N ASN A 117 17.37 -5.12 13.15
CA ASN A 117 18.82 -5.11 13.37
C ASN A 117 19.51 -4.17 12.36
N GLY A 118 20.39 -3.30 12.84
CA GLY A 118 21.06 -2.27 12.03
C GLY A 118 20.24 -1.00 11.72
N ILE A 119 18.95 -0.96 12.05
CA ILE A 119 18.07 0.21 11.85
C ILE A 119 17.62 0.79 13.19
N GLY A 120 17.30 -0.06 14.17
CA GLY A 120 16.66 0.35 15.43
C GLY A 120 15.15 0.31 15.33
N ARG A 121 14.46 1.16 16.09
CA ARG A 121 12.99 1.27 16.10
C ARG A 121 12.52 1.89 14.78
N CYS A 122 11.59 1.25 14.10
CA CYS A 122 11.08 1.74 12.82
C CYS A 122 9.68 1.22 12.52
N ARG A 123 8.97 1.90 11.62
CA ARG A 123 7.69 1.40 11.10
C ARG A 123 7.92 0.06 10.38
N ARG A 124 7.02 -0.90 10.60
CA ARG A 124 7.11 -2.22 9.97
C ARG A 124 5.77 -2.63 9.41
N SER A 125 5.80 -3.40 8.33
CA SER A 125 4.58 -3.87 7.67
C SER A 125 4.70 -5.30 7.20
N TYR A 126 3.58 -6.03 7.24
CA TYR A 126 3.43 -7.29 6.52
C TYR A 126 3.05 -7.02 5.06
N LEU A 127 3.41 -7.96 4.18
CA LEU A 127 2.99 -8.00 2.77
C LEU A 127 2.08 -9.23 2.59
N ASN A 128 0.90 -9.02 2.03
CA ASN A 128 0.01 -10.10 1.61
C ASN A 128 0.26 -10.42 0.13
N VAL A 129 1.00 -11.50 -0.13
CA VAL A 129 1.37 -11.92 -1.49
C VAL A 129 0.16 -12.38 -2.31
N ASP A 130 -0.91 -12.83 -1.67
CA ASP A 130 -2.13 -13.28 -2.35
C ASP A 130 -2.95 -12.10 -2.91
N SER A 131 -2.58 -10.87 -2.55
CA SER A 131 -3.22 -9.62 -3.05
C SER A 131 -2.46 -8.96 -4.20
N LEU A 132 -1.45 -9.63 -4.78
CA LEU A 132 -0.62 -9.12 -5.89
C LEU A 132 -1.15 -9.48 -7.28
#